data_AF-A0A1J3FM22-F1
#
_entry.id   AF-A0A1J3FM22-F1
#
_cell.length_a   1.000
_cell.length_b   1.000
_cell.length_c   1.000
_cell.angle_alpha   90.00
_cell.angle_beta   90.00
_cell.angle_gamma   90.00
#
_symmetry.space_group_name_H-M   'P 1'
#
loop_
_entity.id
_entity.type
_entity.pdbx_description
1 polymer ?
#
loop_
_entity_poly.entity_id
_entity_poly.type
_entity_poly.pdbx_seq_one_letter_code
_entity_poly.pdbx_strand_id
1 'polypeptide(L)'
;AAVSFQVTLFPNQGFCIGVTANHGVLDGKTTTMFLKSWAHTCKQPNHSQPDDLIPFYDRTVIKGPPEIDTFLLNVWHSVAKMFAGGKEPDNPKTLKHLITPKISPDNFRFTFELSRENIQKLRERLKRDQSSSDSKQLRLSTFVITFSYAFTCLVRSRGGDPKRPVEFRFAVDCRSLLVDPPVPSSYFGNCVSAVVSGPLTATTFMAEDGFLAAARFVSDSVEELDETVAWKLPKVLKDSASPFGSKLLTVAGSTRFGVYGLDFGWGRPEKVEIVSIDQGSISMAESRDGSGGVEIGFSLKKYEIDVLIDLLRDGLKD
;
A
#
# COMPACT_ATOMS: atom_id res chain seq x y z
N ALA A 1 19.25 12.61 1.68
CA ALA A 1 19.73 11.22 1.72
C ALA A 1 18.68 10.31 1.06
N ALA A 2 19.08 9.18 0.48
CA ALA A 2 18.12 8.20 -0.05
C ALA A 2 17.41 7.43 1.08
N VAL A 3 18.12 7.20 2.19
CA VAL A 3 17.58 6.63 3.44
C VAL A 3 18.20 7.37 4.62
N SER A 4 17.44 7.51 5.72
CA SER A 4 17.93 7.95 7.02
C SER A 4 17.28 7.16 8.14
N PHE A 5 18.01 7.02 9.25
CA PHE A 5 17.60 6.25 10.42
C PHE A 5 17.63 7.14 11.67
N GLN A 6 16.70 6.90 12.58
CA GLN A 6 16.70 7.49 13.91
C GLN A 6 16.41 6.39 14.93
N VAL A 7 17.21 6.30 15.99
CA VAL A 7 16.93 5.44 17.13
C VAL A 7 16.56 6.32 18.31
N THR A 8 15.40 6.09 18.90
CA THR A 8 14.91 6.84 20.07
C THR A 8 14.71 5.89 21.23
N LEU A 9 15.45 6.10 22.31
CA LEU A 9 15.35 5.33 23.53
C LEU A 9 14.20 5.85 24.41
N PHE A 10 13.40 4.93 24.95
CA PHE A 10 12.42 5.18 26.01
C PHE A 10 12.93 4.50 27.29
N PRO A 11 13.52 5.26 28.23
CA PRO A 11 14.16 4.70 29.40
C PRO A 11 13.25 3.72 30.15
N ASN A 12 13.76 2.52 30.44
CA ASN A 12 13.06 1.44 31.14
C ASN A 12 11.82 0.86 30.42
N GLN A 13 11.60 1.20 29.14
CA GLN A 13 10.45 0.69 28.35
C GLN A 13 10.89 0.01 27.05
N GLY A 14 11.86 0.58 26.34
CA GLY A 14 12.31 0.05 25.04
C GLY A 14 12.90 1.14 24.16
N PHE A 15 12.85 0.95 22.84
CA PHE A 15 13.28 1.94 21.86
C PHE A 15 12.45 1.82 20.59
N CYS A 16 12.48 2.85 19.73
CA CYS A 16 11.97 2.74 18.37
C CYS A 16 13.08 3.02 17.35
N ILE A 17 12.95 2.39 16.18
CA ILE A 17 13.79 2.65 15.00
C ILE A 17 12.90 3.32 13.95
N GLY A 18 13.11 4.61 13.73
CA GLY A 18 12.49 5.38 12.65
C GLY A 18 13.29 5.22 11.36
N VAL A 19 12.61 4.91 10.26
CA VAL A 19 13.20 4.78 8.93
C VAL A 19 12.50 5.75 7.99
N THR A 20 13.27 6.60 7.32
CA THR A 20 12.78 7.44 6.22
C THR A 20 13.50 7.05 4.95
N ALA A 21 12.76 6.65 3.93
CA ALA A 21 13.31 6.20 2.65
C ALA A 21 12.67 6.96 1.49
N ASN A 22 13.48 7.37 0.52
CA ASN A 22 13.01 8.05 -0.68
C ASN A 22 12.49 7.02 -1.70
N HIS A 23 11.21 7.09 -2.02
CA HIS A 23 10.55 6.15 -2.93
C HIS A 23 11.10 6.20 -4.36
N GLY A 24 11.77 7.28 -4.78
CA GLY A 24 12.47 7.34 -6.07
C GLY A 24 13.63 6.34 -6.19
N VAL A 25 14.17 5.87 -5.05
CA VAL A 25 15.27 4.91 -5.00
C VAL A 25 14.79 3.50 -4.65
N LEU A 26 13.85 3.39 -3.70
CA LEU A 26 13.47 2.12 -3.08
C LEU A 26 11.95 1.95 -3.06
N ASP A 27 11.47 0.80 -3.51
CA ASP A 27 10.10 0.37 -3.18
C ASP A 27 10.02 -0.24 -1.77
N GLY A 28 8.80 -0.52 -1.30
CA GLY A 28 8.57 -1.08 0.04
C GLY A 28 9.23 -2.45 0.23
N LYS A 29 9.32 -3.27 -0.82
CA LYS A 29 9.96 -4.58 -0.78
C LYS A 29 11.48 -4.45 -0.61
N THR A 30 12.12 -3.60 -1.40
CA THR A 30 13.56 -3.32 -1.31
C THR A 30 13.92 -2.73 0.05
N THR A 31 13.11 -1.79 0.53
CA THR A 31 13.29 -1.19 1.87
C THR A 31 13.20 -2.26 2.96
N THR A 32 12.20 -3.13 2.92
CA THR A 32 12.02 -4.20 3.92
C THR A 32 13.13 -5.25 3.82
N MET A 33 13.57 -5.62 2.61
CA MET A 33 14.69 -6.54 2.40
C MET A 33 15.97 -6.00 3.03
N PHE A 34 16.26 -4.70 2.84
CA PHE A 34 17.38 -4.03 3.50
C PHE A 34 17.25 -4.11 5.03
N LEU A 35 16.07 -3.82 5.60
CA LEU A 35 15.87 -3.91 7.05
C LEU A 35 16.06 -5.32 7.59
N LYS A 36 15.61 -6.35 6.86
CA LYS A 36 15.85 -7.76 7.22
C LYS A 36 17.33 -8.12 7.15
N SER A 37 18.03 -7.67 6.12
CA SER A 37 19.48 -7.84 5.97
C SER A 37 20.25 -7.17 7.12
N TRP A 38 19.85 -5.96 7.51
CA TRP A 38 20.42 -5.25 8.66
C TRP A 38 20.14 -5.99 9.98
N ALA A 39 18.89 -6.39 10.22
CA ALA A 39 18.50 -7.14 11.42
C ALA A 39 19.26 -8.47 11.54
N HIS A 40 19.37 -9.23 10.44
CA HIS A 40 20.15 -10.47 10.38
C HIS A 40 21.61 -10.22 10.72
N THR A 41 22.22 -9.18 10.14
CA THR A 41 23.63 -8.84 10.41
C THR A 41 23.87 -8.49 11.87
N CYS A 42 22.94 -7.75 12.50
CA CYS A 42 23.01 -7.44 13.94
C CYS A 42 22.86 -8.68 14.82
N LYS A 43 21.92 -9.58 14.48
CA LYS A 43 21.61 -10.77 15.27
C LYS A 43 22.62 -11.90 15.08
N GLN A 44 23.20 -12.02 13.89
CA GLN A 44 24.06 -13.13 13.47
C GLN A 44 25.33 -12.61 12.76
N PRO A 45 26.22 -11.87 13.44
CA PRO A 45 27.35 -11.18 12.81
C PRO A 45 28.36 -12.10 12.12
N ASN A 46 28.42 -13.38 12.50
CA ASN A 46 29.36 -14.36 11.97
C ASN A 46 28.74 -15.33 10.94
N HIS A 47 27.48 -15.13 10.56
CA HIS A 47 26.80 -15.97 9.57
C HIS A 47 26.67 -15.22 8.25
N SER A 48 26.79 -15.96 7.13
CA SER A 48 26.49 -15.41 5.81
C SER A 48 25.04 -14.94 5.75
N GLN A 49 24.77 -13.95 4.89
CA GLN A 49 23.40 -13.55 4.63
C GLN A 49 22.67 -14.65 3.86
N PRO A 50 21.39 -14.88 4.14
CA PRO A 50 20.51 -15.67 3.30
C PRO A 50 20.51 -15.16 1.86
N ASP A 51 20.47 -16.07 0.88
CA ASP A 51 20.51 -15.71 -0.55
C ASP A 51 19.38 -14.75 -0.96
N ASP A 52 18.20 -14.87 -0.33
CA ASP A 52 17.04 -14.00 -0.58
C ASP A 52 17.19 -12.58 -0.01
N LEU A 53 18.18 -12.35 0.85
CA LEU A 53 18.54 -11.02 1.37
C LEU A 53 19.72 -10.39 0.61
N ILE A 54 20.36 -11.12 -0.30
CA ILE A 54 21.43 -10.60 -1.14
C ILE A 54 20.81 -9.81 -2.32
N PRO A 55 21.02 -8.49 -2.40
CA PRO A 55 20.41 -7.66 -3.43
C PRO A 55 20.97 -7.96 -4.82
N PHE A 56 20.07 -8.06 -5.80
CA PHE A 56 20.42 -8.13 -7.21
C PHE A 56 20.38 -6.72 -7.83
N TYR A 57 21.52 -6.24 -8.34
CA TYR A 57 21.68 -4.85 -8.77
C TYR A 57 21.60 -4.60 -10.28
N ASP A 58 21.66 -5.65 -11.11
CA ASP A 58 21.66 -5.48 -12.56
C ASP A 58 20.28 -5.02 -13.05
N ARG A 59 20.20 -3.75 -13.47
CA ARG A 59 18.96 -3.13 -13.95
C ARG A 59 18.59 -3.55 -15.37
N THR A 60 19.51 -4.18 -16.11
CA THR A 60 19.26 -4.62 -17.49
C THR A 60 18.27 -5.78 -17.58
N VAL A 61 17.95 -6.42 -16.44
CA VAL A 61 16.87 -7.41 -16.35
C VAL A 61 15.49 -6.81 -16.61
N ILE A 62 15.29 -5.52 -16.37
CA ILE A 62 14.03 -4.84 -16.66
C ILE A 62 14.01 -4.44 -18.14
N LYS A 63 13.39 -5.28 -18.98
CA LYS A 63 13.24 -5.02 -20.42
C LYS A 63 11.86 -4.48 -20.73
N GLY A 64 11.75 -3.15 -20.84
CA GLY A 64 10.51 -2.49 -21.22
C GLY A 64 10.35 -2.31 -22.73
N PRO A 65 9.15 -1.87 -23.17
CA PRO A 65 8.94 -1.42 -24.53
C PRO A 65 9.92 -0.30 -24.90
N PRO A 66 10.25 -0.13 -26.20
CA PRO A 66 11.04 1.00 -26.66
C PRO A 66 10.46 2.34 -26.15
N GLU A 67 11.35 3.27 -25.81
CA GLU A 67 11.02 4.64 -25.37
C GLU A 67 10.28 4.79 -24.03
N ILE A 68 10.01 3.70 -23.30
CA ILE A 68 9.32 3.76 -22.00
C ILE A 68 10.03 4.70 -21.01
N ASP A 69 11.36 4.70 -21.00
CA ASP A 69 12.18 5.55 -20.14
C ASP A 69 12.00 7.03 -20.49
N THR A 70 12.08 7.36 -21.78
CA THR A 70 11.87 8.73 -22.28
C THR A 70 10.46 9.22 -21.93
N PHE A 71 9.45 8.37 -22.12
CA PHE A 71 8.08 8.72 -21.77
C PHE A 71 7.93 8.96 -20.27
N LEU A 72 8.46 8.08 -19.41
CA LEU A 72 8.42 8.24 -17.95
C LEU A 72 9.12 9.52 -17.50
N LEU A 73 10.29 9.83 -18.06
CA LEU A 73 11.02 11.06 -17.76
C LEU A 73 10.21 12.30 -18.16
N ASN A 74 9.56 12.28 -19.33
CA ASN A 74 8.69 13.38 -19.77
C ASN A 74 7.47 13.57 -18.87
N VAL A 75 6.83 12.48 -18.43
CA VAL A 75 5.71 12.55 -17.48
C VAL A 75 6.18 13.12 -16.15
N TRP A 76 7.29 12.63 -15.59
CA TRP A 76 7.85 13.13 -14.34
C TRP A 76 8.24 14.61 -14.44
N HIS A 77 8.82 15.03 -15.56
CA HIS A 77 9.14 16.42 -15.82
C HIS A 77 7.88 17.29 -15.84
N SER A 78 6.82 16.83 -16.53
CA SER A 78 5.52 17.52 -16.58
C SER A 78 4.90 17.66 -15.18
N VAL A 79 4.93 16.59 -14.38
CA VAL A 79 4.44 16.59 -13.00
C VAL A 79 5.26 17.55 -12.13
N ALA A 80 6.59 17.53 -12.22
CA ALA A 80 7.46 18.45 -11.49
C ALA A 80 7.17 19.91 -11.84
N LYS A 81 6.99 20.22 -13.14
CA LYS A 81 6.63 21.55 -13.63
C LYS A 81 5.26 22.00 -13.13
N MET A 82 4.28 21.10 -13.11
CA MET A 82 2.95 21.37 -12.54
C MET A 82 3.05 21.79 -11.07
N PHE A 83 3.82 21.05 -10.26
CA PHE A 83 4.02 21.38 -8.85
C PHE A 83 4.90 22.62 -8.61
N ALA A 84 5.75 22.99 -9.57
CA ALA A 84 6.51 24.23 -9.58
C ALA A 84 5.69 25.45 -10.08
N GLY A 85 4.35 25.33 -10.18
CA GLY A 85 3.49 26.43 -10.65
C GLY A 85 3.67 26.75 -12.13
N GLY A 86 4.01 25.76 -12.95
CA GLY A 86 4.24 25.90 -14.39
C GLY A 86 5.64 26.39 -14.76
N LYS A 87 6.52 26.64 -13.79
CA LYS A 87 7.91 27.03 -14.02
C LYS A 87 8.81 25.80 -14.19
N GLU A 88 9.92 25.98 -14.90
CA GLU A 88 10.94 24.94 -14.94
C GLU A 88 11.51 24.71 -13.53
N PRO A 89 11.65 23.47 -13.08
CA PRO A 89 12.19 23.18 -11.76
C PRO A 89 13.68 23.52 -11.70
N ASP A 90 14.09 24.29 -10.68
CA ASP A 90 15.47 24.76 -10.47
C ASP A 90 16.51 23.62 -10.47
N ASN A 91 16.09 22.42 -10.02
CA ASN A 91 16.89 21.21 -10.11
C ASN A 91 16.00 20.01 -10.49
N PRO A 92 15.96 19.60 -11.77
CA PRO A 92 15.13 18.49 -12.23
C PRO A 92 15.62 17.12 -11.71
N LYS A 93 16.86 17.04 -11.18
CA LYS A 93 17.46 15.81 -10.63
C LYS A 93 17.42 15.77 -9.10
N THR A 94 16.43 16.43 -8.50
CA THR A 94 16.31 16.52 -7.05
C THR A 94 15.58 15.32 -6.45
N LEU A 95 16.09 14.81 -5.32
CA LEU A 95 15.37 13.86 -4.46
C LEU A 95 14.49 14.58 -3.42
N LYS A 96 14.39 15.92 -3.48
CA LYS A 96 13.50 16.67 -2.58
C LYS A 96 12.04 16.29 -2.88
N HIS A 97 11.25 16.15 -1.83
CA HIS A 97 9.81 15.96 -1.98
C HIS A 97 9.19 17.17 -2.68
N LEU A 98 8.47 16.91 -3.78
CA LEU A 98 7.76 17.94 -4.54
C LEU A 98 6.60 18.55 -3.71
N ILE A 99 6.03 17.75 -2.80
CA ILE A 99 4.99 18.17 -1.86
C ILE A 99 5.30 17.56 -0.51
N THR A 100 5.22 18.38 0.54
CA THR A 100 5.10 17.89 1.92
C THR A 100 3.70 18.24 2.39
N PRO A 101 2.75 17.29 2.40
CA PRO A 101 1.39 17.57 2.86
C PRO A 101 1.44 18.09 4.29
N LYS A 102 0.68 19.15 4.59
CA LYS A 102 0.46 19.55 5.98
C LYS A 102 -0.37 18.46 6.65
N ILE A 103 0.25 17.73 7.56
CA ILE A 103 -0.45 16.78 8.42
C ILE A 103 -1.29 17.61 9.40
N SER A 104 -2.59 17.35 9.44
CA SER A 104 -3.48 18.00 10.39
C SER A 104 -3.12 17.54 11.80
N PRO A 105 -2.95 18.45 12.79
CA PRO A 105 -2.74 18.05 14.18
C PRO A 105 -3.93 17.29 14.75
N ASP A 106 -5.11 17.41 14.13
CA ASP A 106 -6.36 16.73 14.52
C ASP A 106 -6.49 15.31 13.94
N ASN A 107 -5.45 14.80 13.26
CA ASN A 107 -5.41 13.43 12.79
C ASN A 107 -5.04 12.49 13.94
N PHE A 108 -5.81 11.41 14.08
CA PHE A 108 -5.58 10.33 15.01
C PHE A 108 -5.16 9.08 14.25
N ARG A 109 -4.30 8.25 14.86
CA ARG A 109 -3.93 6.95 14.32
C ARG A 109 -4.70 5.85 15.02
N PHE A 110 -5.18 4.91 14.24
CA PHE A 110 -5.89 3.74 14.73
C PHE A 110 -5.43 2.50 13.96
N THR A 111 -5.03 1.44 14.67
CA THR A 111 -4.82 0.12 14.06
C THR A 111 -6.02 -0.77 14.33
N PHE A 112 -6.55 -1.36 13.27
CA PHE A 112 -7.53 -2.43 13.35
C PHE A 112 -6.88 -3.78 13.06
N GLU A 113 -7.14 -4.76 13.92
CA GLU A 113 -6.60 -6.11 13.78
C GLU A 113 -7.70 -7.05 13.27
N LEU A 114 -7.51 -7.59 12.07
CA LEU A 114 -8.33 -8.67 11.55
C LEU A 114 -7.64 -10.00 11.81
N SER A 115 -8.21 -10.82 12.69
CA SER A 115 -7.76 -12.20 12.86
C SER A 115 -8.02 -13.02 11.60
N ARG A 116 -7.36 -14.18 11.51
CA ARG A 116 -7.61 -15.15 10.44
C ARG A 116 -9.08 -15.57 10.37
N GLU A 117 -9.71 -15.75 11.52
CA GLU A 117 -11.13 -16.11 11.66
C GLU A 117 -12.03 -14.98 11.14
N ASN A 118 -11.72 -13.72 11.46
CA ASN A 118 -12.46 -12.57 10.92
C ASN A 118 -12.38 -12.52 9.39
N ILE A 119 -11.19 -12.73 8.81
CA ILE A 119 -11.00 -12.77 7.36
C ILE A 119 -11.79 -13.93 6.74
N GLN A 120 -11.83 -15.09 7.40
CA GLN A 120 -12.60 -16.24 6.94
C GLN A 120 -14.11 -15.98 7.01
N LYS A 121 -14.61 -15.35 8.06
CA LYS A 121 -16.02 -14.92 8.15
C LYS A 121 -16.40 -13.97 7.02
N LEU A 122 -15.58 -12.94 6.79
CA LEU A 122 -15.80 -11.98 5.69
C LEU A 122 -15.78 -12.67 4.32
N ARG A 123 -14.89 -13.65 4.12
CA ARG A 123 -14.84 -14.48 2.91
C ARG A 123 -16.13 -15.25 2.70
N GLU A 124 -16.65 -15.89 3.76
CA GLU A 124 -17.88 -16.66 3.70
C GLU A 124 -19.10 -15.77 3.44
N ARG A 125 -19.15 -14.60 4.07
CA ARG A 125 -20.15 -13.57 3.77
C ARG A 125 -20.15 -13.19 2.30
N LEU A 126 -19.00 -12.85 1.71
CA LEU A 126 -18.90 -12.53 0.28
C LEU A 126 -19.36 -13.68 -0.62
N LYS A 127 -19.09 -14.93 -0.24
CA LYS A 127 -19.58 -16.10 -0.98
C LYS A 127 -21.09 -16.29 -0.90
N ARG A 128 -21.70 -15.99 0.26
CA ARG A 128 -23.16 -16.06 0.45
C ARG A 128 -23.87 -14.93 -0.29
N ASP A 129 -23.32 -13.73 -0.23
CA ASP A 129 -23.90 -12.54 -0.85
C ASP A 129 -23.74 -12.57 -2.39
N GLN A 130 -22.79 -13.34 -2.90
CA GLN A 130 -22.64 -13.58 -4.33
C GLN A 130 -23.82 -14.41 -4.88
N SER A 131 -24.57 -13.83 -5.81
CA SER A 131 -25.74 -14.48 -6.41
C SER A 131 -25.34 -15.68 -7.27
N SER A 132 -26.20 -16.71 -7.34
CA SER A 132 -26.01 -17.84 -8.27
C SER A 132 -26.14 -17.45 -9.75
N SER A 133 -26.64 -16.23 -10.02
CA SER A 133 -26.70 -15.64 -11.36
C SER A 133 -25.45 -14.85 -11.74
N ASP A 134 -24.49 -14.66 -10.82
CA ASP A 134 -23.21 -14.04 -11.15
C ASP A 134 -22.43 -14.98 -12.08
N SER A 135 -22.07 -14.51 -13.27
CA SER A 135 -21.35 -15.30 -14.26
C SER A 135 -19.90 -15.57 -13.89
N LYS A 136 -19.35 -14.88 -12.89
CA LYS A 136 -17.93 -14.89 -12.53
C LYS A 136 -17.71 -15.04 -11.03
N GLN A 137 -16.98 -16.09 -10.65
CA GLN A 137 -16.56 -16.34 -9.26
C GLN A 137 -15.51 -15.30 -8.84
N LEU A 138 -15.65 -14.70 -7.65
CA LEU A 138 -14.68 -13.72 -7.15
C LEU A 138 -13.37 -14.38 -6.68
N ARG A 139 -12.22 -13.79 -7.04
CA ARG A 139 -10.92 -14.06 -6.42
C ARG A 139 -10.83 -13.37 -5.06
N LEU A 140 -11.24 -14.10 -4.03
CA LEU A 140 -11.23 -13.62 -2.65
C LEU A 140 -9.86 -13.78 -1.97
N SER A 141 -8.79 -13.17 -2.45
CA SER A 141 -7.52 -13.20 -1.69
C SER A 141 -7.67 -12.46 -0.34
N THR A 142 -6.78 -12.72 0.63
CA THR A 142 -6.76 -11.96 1.91
C THR A 142 -6.66 -10.46 1.67
N PHE A 143 -5.87 -10.05 0.67
CA PHE A 143 -5.77 -8.65 0.26
C PHE A 143 -7.11 -8.12 -0.26
N VAL A 144 -7.77 -8.82 -1.19
CA VAL A 144 -9.06 -8.41 -1.77
C VAL A 144 -10.10 -8.23 -0.66
N ILE A 145 -10.27 -9.23 0.21
CA ILE A 145 -11.25 -9.17 1.31
C ILE A 145 -10.96 -7.98 2.23
N THR A 146 -9.71 -7.86 2.69
CA THR A 146 -9.35 -6.88 3.71
C THR A 146 -9.37 -5.46 3.17
N PHE A 147 -8.83 -5.25 1.97
CA PHE A 147 -8.79 -3.93 1.34
C PHE A 147 -10.21 -3.46 0.97
N SER A 148 -11.04 -4.32 0.38
CA SER A 148 -12.43 -4.00 0.07
C SER A 148 -13.23 -3.69 1.34
N TYR A 149 -13.03 -4.45 2.42
CA TYR A 149 -13.70 -4.21 3.70
C TYR A 149 -13.32 -2.85 4.31
N ALA A 150 -12.02 -2.55 4.37
CA ALA A 150 -11.51 -1.27 4.84
C ALA A 150 -11.99 -0.10 3.96
N PHE A 151 -11.99 -0.28 2.63
CA PHE A 151 -12.47 0.72 1.68
C PHE A 151 -13.96 1.03 1.90
N THR A 152 -14.81 0.01 1.97
CA THR A 152 -16.25 0.21 2.22
C THR A 152 -16.51 0.91 3.56
N CYS A 153 -15.84 0.47 4.63
CA CYS A 153 -16.00 1.10 5.95
C CYS A 153 -15.52 2.56 5.95
N LEU A 154 -14.41 2.86 5.25
CA LEU A 154 -13.89 4.22 5.15
C LEU A 154 -14.76 5.14 4.29
N VAL A 155 -15.34 4.62 3.19
CA VAL A 155 -16.29 5.38 2.39
C VAL A 155 -17.51 5.73 3.23
N ARG A 156 -18.03 4.79 4.02
CA ARG A 156 -19.17 5.02 4.92
C ARG A 156 -18.84 5.97 6.07
N SER A 157 -17.69 5.82 6.73
CA SER A 157 -17.33 6.63 7.90
C SER A 157 -17.15 8.12 7.58
N ARG A 158 -16.69 8.43 6.36
CA ARG A 158 -16.55 9.81 5.88
C ARG A 158 -17.90 10.48 5.58
N GLY A 159 -18.98 9.72 5.42
CA GLY A 159 -20.31 10.24 5.07
C GLY A 159 -20.30 11.17 3.85
N GLY A 160 -21.09 12.25 3.94
CA GLY A 160 -21.17 13.32 2.94
C GLY A 160 -22.11 13.01 1.77
N ASP A 161 -21.96 13.74 0.67
CA ASP A 161 -22.75 13.56 -0.56
C ASP A 161 -22.61 12.14 -1.10
N PRO A 162 -23.69 11.34 -1.21
CA PRO A 162 -23.65 10.00 -1.80
C PRO A 162 -23.17 9.99 -3.25
N LYS A 163 -23.35 11.09 -3.99
CA LYS A 163 -22.91 11.22 -5.38
C LYS A 163 -21.43 11.57 -5.51
N ARG A 164 -20.71 11.78 -4.41
CA ARG A 164 -19.29 12.14 -4.47
C ARG A 164 -18.46 11.04 -5.15
N PRO A 165 -17.46 11.42 -5.97
CA PRO A 165 -16.57 10.45 -6.56
C PRO A 165 -15.67 9.80 -5.50
N VAL A 166 -15.43 8.50 -5.66
CA VAL A 166 -14.47 7.73 -4.88
C VAL A 166 -13.58 6.91 -5.81
N GLU A 167 -12.33 6.77 -5.40
CA GLU A 167 -11.33 5.99 -6.11
C GLU A 167 -10.55 5.15 -5.12
N PHE A 168 -10.03 4.02 -5.58
CA PHE A 168 -8.98 3.32 -4.87
C PHE A 168 -7.76 3.10 -5.75
N ARG A 169 -6.58 3.09 -5.13
CA ARG A 169 -5.31 2.72 -5.75
C ARG A 169 -4.50 1.81 -4.85
N PHE A 170 -3.85 0.82 -5.45
CA PHE A 170 -2.89 -0.02 -4.75
C PHE A 170 -1.68 -0.30 -5.64
N ALA A 171 -0.52 -0.41 -5.00
CA ALA A 171 0.71 -0.75 -5.69
C ALA A 171 0.77 -2.26 -6.00
N VAL A 172 1.44 -2.60 -7.09
CA VAL A 172 1.65 -3.98 -7.56
C VAL A 172 3.15 -4.23 -7.66
N ASP A 173 3.66 -5.27 -7.00
CA ASP A 173 5.03 -5.75 -7.19
C ASP A 173 5.12 -6.47 -8.55
N CYS A 174 5.79 -5.84 -9.52
CA CYS A 174 5.89 -6.34 -10.88
C CYS A 174 6.95 -7.44 -11.03
N ARG A 175 7.79 -7.70 -10.01
CA ARG A 175 8.87 -8.71 -10.09
C ARG A 175 8.34 -10.09 -10.47
N SER A 176 7.19 -10.49 -9.93
CA SER A 176 6.57 -11.79 -10.25
C SER A 176 5.74 -11.79 -11.53
N LEU A 177 5.51 -10.63 -12.15
CA LEU A 177 4.75 -10.50 -13.39
C LEU A 177 5.67 -10.42 -14.61
N LEU A 178 6.87 -9.85 -14.45
CA LEU A 178 7.88 -9.77 -15.50
C LEU A 178 8.68 -11.07 -15.55
N VAL A 179 8.33 -11.93 -16.51
CA VAL A 179 8.89 -13.29 -16.64
C VAL A 179 9.86 -13.46 -17.81
N ASP A 180 9.97 -12.50 -18.72
CA ASP A 180 10.91 -12.53 -19.85
C ASP A 180 11.72 -11.22 -19.98
N PRO A 181 12.95 -11.16 -19.42
CA PRO A 181 13.57 -12.17 -18.55
C PRO A 181 12.96 -12.13 -17.14
N PRO A 182 13.07 -13.22 -16.35
CA PRO A 182 12.59 -13.25 -14.98
C PRO A 182 13.32 -12.22 -14.12
N VAL A 183 12.57 -11.38 -13.41
CA VAL A 183 13.14 -10.42 -12.45
C VAL A 183 13.35 -11.10 -11.09
N PRO A 184 14.58 -11.13 -10.55
CA PRO A 184 14.85 -11.73 -9.25
C PRO A 184 14.01 -11.11 -8.13
N SER A 185 13.56 -11.93 -7.18
CA SER A 185 12.82 -11.45 -6.01
C SER A 185 13.61 -10.43 -5.19
N SER A 186 14.94 -10.53 -5.19
CA SER A 186 15.91 -9.65 -4.54
C SER A 186 16.37 -8.45 -5.39
N TYR A 187 15.75 -8.21 -6.56
CA TYR A 187 16.04 -7.03 -7.39
C TYR A 187 15.97 -5.74 -6.56
N PHE A 188 17.06 -4.99 -6.57
CA PHE A 188 17.23 -3.76 -5.80
C PHE A 188 16.73 -2.55 -6.60
N GLY A 189 15.68 -1.90 -6.07
CA GLY A 189 15.12 -0.68 -6.62
C GLY A 189 13.61 -0.77 -6.77
N ASN A 190 13.01 0.15 -7.52
CA ASN A 190 11.59 0.10 -7.82
C ASN A 190 11.31 -0.91 -8.94
N CYS A 191 10.42 -1.87 -8.67
CA CYS A 191 9.76 -2.68 -9.69
C CYS A 191 8.27 -2.76 -9.33
N VAL A 192 7.63 -1.60 -9.34
CA VAL A 192 6.24 -1.42 -8.91
C VAL A 192 5.44 -0.65 -9.95
N SER A 193 4.19 -1.05 -10.13
CA SER A 193 3.17 -0.29 -10.84
C SER A 193 2.00 -0.02 -9.89
N ALA A 194 0.94 0.60 -10.38
CA ALA A 194 -0.27 0.84 -9.60
C ALA A 194 -1.52 0.53 -10.41
N VAL A 195 -2.51 -0.02 -9.72
CA VAL A 195 -3.89 -0.09 -10.22
C VAL A 195 -4.63 1.16 -9.76
N VAL A 196 -5.46 1.70 -10.64
CA VAL A 196 -6.42 2.76 -10.32
C VAL A 196 -7.81 2.30 -10.72
N SER A 197 -8.76 2.37 -9.80
CA SER A 197 -10.17 2.11 -10.09
C SER A 197 -11.02 3.30 -9.70
N GLY A 198 -11.81 3.78 -10.67
CA GLY A 198 -12.72 4.91 -10.53
C GLY A 198 -12.56 5.99 -11.62
N PRO A 199 -13.33 7.09 -11.52
CA PRO A 199 -14.21 7.43 -10.40
C PRO A 199 -15.42 6.51 -10.29
N LEU A 200 -15.67 6.01 -9.08
CA LEU A 200 -16.89 5.29 -8.69
C LEU A 200 -17.76 6.23 -7.84
N THR A 201 -19.01 5.86 -7.56
CA THR A 201 -19.93 6.69 -6.77
C THR A 201 -20.01 6.18 -5.33
N ALA A 202 -19.92 7.07 -4.33
CA ALA A 202 -19.98 6.66 -2.92
C ALA A 202 -21.26 5.88 -2.58
N THR A 203 -22.41 6.20 -3.20
CA THR A 203 -23.67 5.45 -3.08
C THR A 203 -23.49 3.94 -3.23
N THR A 204 -22.66 3.49 -4.18
CA THR A 204 -22.40 2.06 -4.41
C THR A 204 -21.85 1.35 -3.18
N PHE A 205 -21.03 2.03 -2.39
CA PHE A 205 -20.39 1.44 -1.19
C PHE A 205 -21.16 1.73 0.10
N MET A 206 -22.06 2.72 0.07
CA MET A 206 -22.97 3.03 1.17
C MET A 206 -24.18 2.09 1.21
N ALA A 207 -24.54 1.46 0.09
CA ALA A 207 -25.58 0.44 0.00
C ALA A 207 -25.25 -0.82 0.82
N GLU A 208 -26.26 -1.63 1.13
CA GLU A 208 -26.13 -2.87 1.92
C GLU A 208 -25.10 -3.85 1.34
N ASP A 209 -25.12 -4.02 0.02
CA ASP A 209 -24.20 -4.84 -0.78
C ASP A 209 -22.88 -4.14 -1.11
N GLY A 210 -22.60 -2.97 -0.53
CA GLY A 210 -21.43 -2.16 -0.84
C GLY A 210 -20.09 -2.86 -0.56
N PHE A 211 -20.04 -3.82 0.36
CA PHE A 211 -18.84 -4.65 0.57
C PHE A 211 -18.62 -5.63 -0.58
N LEU A 212 -19.69 -6.27 -1.08
CA LEU A 212 -19.63 -7.15 -2.24
C LEU A 212 -19.25 -6.37 -3.50
N ALA A 213 -19.82 -5.17 -3.70
CA ALA A 213 -19.44 -4.29 -4.80
C ALA A 213 -17.95 -3.93 -4.75
N ALA A 214 -17.42 -3.54 -3.59
CA ALA A 214 -15.99 -3.28 -3.41
C ALA A 214 -15.13 -4.53 -3.67
N ALA A 215 -15.57 -5.71 -3.23
CA ALA A 215 -14.87 -6.96 -3.47
C ALA A 215 -14.82 -7.31 -4.96
N ARG A 216 -15.92 -7.07 -5.71
CA ARG A 216 -15.97 -7.22 -7.17
C ARG A 216 -14.93 -6.34 -7.87
N PHE A 217 -14.98 -5.03 -7.65
CA PHE A 217 -14.05 -4.10 -8.29
C PHE A 217 -12.57 -4.42 -8.00
N VAL A 218 -12.24 -4.76 -6.75
CA VAL A 218 -10.87 -5.11 -6.37
C VAL A 218 -10.47 -6.49 -6.90
N SER A 219 -11.38 -7.48 -6.89
CA SER A 219 -11.14 -8.80 -7.48
C SER A 219 -10.84 -8.71 -8.96
N ASP A 220 -11.69 -8.02 -9.72
CA ASP A 220 -11.51 -7.82 -11.17
C ASP A 220 -10.18 -7.13 -11.44
N SER A 221 -9.88 -6.07 -10.69
CA SER A 221 -8.61 -5.34 -10.79
C SER A 221 -7.38 -6.22 -10.54
N VAL A 222 -7.48 -7.21 -9.64
CA VAL A 222 -6.37 -8.13 -9.32
C VAL A 222 -6.26 -9.24 -10.37
N GLU A 223 -7.37 -9.69 -10.94
CA GLU A 223 -7.39 -10.73 -11.97
C GLU A 223 -6.92 -10.23 -13.34
N GLU A 224 -7.10 -8.94 -13.62
CA GLU A 224 -6.59 -8.28 -14.83
C GLU A 224 -5.08 -7.99 -14.78
N LEU A 225 -4.39 -8.35 -13.69
CA LEU A 225 -2.95 -8.16 -13.57
C LEU A 225 -2.18 -9.17 -14.41
N ASP A 226 -1.45 -8.64 -15.38
CA ASP A 226 -0.50 -9.35 -16.22
C ASP A 226 0.82 -8.56 -16.32
N GLU A 227 1.77 -9.04 -17.14
CA GLU A 227 3.04 -8.35 -17.38
C GLU A 227 2.88 -6.92 -17.93
N THR A 228 1.76 -6.63 -18.62
CA THR A 228 1.51 -5.32 -19.23
C THR A 228 1.29 -4.24 -18.18
N VAL A 229 0.92 -4.60 -16.95
CA VAL A 229 0.69 -3.62 -15.87
C VAL A 229 1.94 -2.81 -15.54
N ALA A 230 3.13 -3.42 -15.65
CA ALA A 230 4.40 -2.73 -15.43
C ALA A 230 4.58 -1.54 -16.38
N TRP A 231 4.06 -1.67 -17.60
CA TRP A 231 4.23 -0.71 -18.69
C TRP A 231 3.07 0.28 -18.82
N LYS A 232 1.99 0.07 -18.05
CA LYS A 232 0.87 1.02 -17.93
C LYS A 232 1.18 2.19 -16.97
N LEU A 233 2.26 2.11 -16.19
CA LEU A 233 2.66 3.14 -15.23
C LEU A 233 2.63 4.57 -15.79
N PRO A 234 3.08 4.85 -17.01
CA PRO A 234 3.06 6.22 -17.50
C PRO A 234 1.66 6.77 -17.76
N LYS A 235 0.73 5.91 -18.21
CA LYS A 235 -0.69 6.25 -18.30
C LYS A 235 -1.26 6.52 -16.92
N VAL A 236 -0.95 5.66 -15.95
CA VAL A 236 -1.35 5.84 -14.54
C VAL A 236 -0.83 7.16 -13.95
N LEU A 237 0.41 7.54 -14.25
CA LEU A 237 0.99 8.81 -13.80
C LEU A 237 0.35 10.02 -14.49
N LYS A 238 0.04 9.93 -15.79
CA LYS A 238 -0.65 10.98 -16.54
C LYS A 238 -2.10 11.17 -16.05
N ASP A 239 -2.79 10.07 -15.77
CA ASP A 239 -4.18 10.04 -15.31
C ASP A 239 -4.26 10.13 -13.77
N SER A 240 -3.15 10.47 -13.10
CA SER A 240 -3.08 10.49 -11.64
C SER A 240 -3.91 11.60 -10.99
N ALA A 241 -4.34 12.59 -11.77
CA ALA A 241 -5.24 13.65 -11.34
C ALA A 241 -6.65 13.09 -11.08
N SER A 242 -6.99 12.91 -9.81
CA SER A 242 -8.37 12.56 -9.42
C SER A 242 -9.31 13.73 -9.73
N PRO A 243 -10.57 13.47 -10.14
CA PRO A 243 -11.57 14.51 -10.32
C PRO A 243 -11.74 15.36 -9.06
N PHE A 244 -12.15 16.62 -9.25
CA PHE A 244 -12.37 17.53 -8.13
C PHE A 244 -13.35 16.93 -7.12
N GLY A 245 -12.98 16.94 -5.83
CA GLY A 245 -13.79 16.39 -4.75
C GLY A 245 -13.71 14.86 -4.58
N SER A 246 -12.94 14.15 -5.41
CA SER A 246 -12.76 12.70 -5.30
C SER A 246 -12.07 12.32 -3.99
N LYS A 247 -12.61 11.30 -3.32
CA LYS A 247 -11.98 10.69 -2.14
C LYS A 247 -11.19 9.46 -2.60
N LEU A 248 -9.89 9.67 -2.80
CA LEU A 248 -8.95 8.60 -3.11
C LEU A 248 -8.58 7.84 -1.83
N LEU A 249 -8.69 6.51 -1.87
CA LEU A 249 -8.04 5.61 -0.91
C LEU A 249 -6.81 4.99 -1.55
N THR A 250 -5.69 5.07 -0.84
CA THR A 250 -4.46 4.36 -1.20
C THR A 250 -4.03 3.44 -0.05
N VAL A 251 -3.33 2.35 -0.36
CA VAL A 251 -2.75 1.46 0.65
C VAL A 251 -1.23 1.46 0.58
N ALA A 252 -0.60 1.62 1.74
CA ALA A 252 0.83 1.45 1.95
C ALA A 252 1.11 0.10 2.65
N GLY A 253 2.29 -0.46 2.39
CA GLY A 253 2.68 -1.74 2.97
C GLY A 253 2.14 -2.96 2.21
N SER A 254 2.46 -4.14 2.73
CA SER A 254 1.99 -5.42 2.23
C SER A 254 2.08 -6.45 3.35
N THR A 255 1.08 -7.31 3.46
CA THR A 255 1.10 -8.47 4.36
C THR A 255 2.18 -9.50 4.01
N ARG A 256 2.87 -9.32 2.89
CA ARG A 256 3.98 -10.17 2.44
C ARG A 256 5.35 -9.62 2.85
N PHE A 257 5.41 -8.41 3.41
CA PHE A 257 6.68 -7.80 3.76
C PHE A 257 7.30 -8.43 5.00
N GLY A 258 6.51 -8.96 5.95
CA GLY A 258 7.07 -9.65 7.12
C GLY A 258 7.84 -8.69 8.02
N VAL A 259 7.30 -7.49 8.21
CA VAL A 259 7.87 -6.41 9.03
C VAL A 259 7.97 -6.78 10.51
N TYR A 260 7.07 -7.62 11.03
CA TYR A 260 7.17 -8.15 12.39
C TYR A 260 8.24 -9.25 12.55
N GLY A 261 8.85 -9.70 11.45
CA GLY A 261 10.01 -10.58 11.47
C GLY A 261 11.35 -9.89 11.73
N LEU A 262 11.37 -8.55 11.83
CA LEU A 262 12.58 -7.76 12.03
C LEU A 262 13.14 -7.89 13.46
N ASP A 263 14.02 -8.86 13.67
CA ASP A 263 14.66 -9.11 14.96
C ASP A 263 16.15 -8.76 14.89
N PHE A 264 16.51 -7.64 15.52
CA PHE A 264 17.88 -7.12 15.59
C PHE A 264 18.72 -7.77 16.71
N GLY A 265 18.18 -8.73 17.45
CA GLY A 265 18.80 -9.39 18.59
C GLY A 265 18.07 -9.15 19.92
N TRP A 266 17.09 -8.25 19.95
CA TRP A 266 16.26 -7.95 21.14
C TRP A 266 14.86 -8.56 21.07
N GLY A 267 14.58 -9.39 20.06
CA GLY A 267 13.26 -9.92 19.77
C GLY A 267 12.56 -9.15 18.65
N ARG A 268 11.33 -9.59 18.36
CA ARG A 268 10.49 -9.01 17.30
C ARG A 268 9.95 -7.63 17.71
N PRO A 269 9.59 -6.76 16.75
CA PRO A 269 9.00 -5.47 17.07
C PRO A 269 7.66 -5.64 17.80
N GLU A 270 7.42 -4.85 18.85
CA GLU A 270 6.14 -4.83 19.57
C GLU A 270 5.03 -4.18 18.72
N LYS A 271 5.40 -3.24 17.85
CA LYS A 271 4.51 -2.54 16.92
C LYS A 271 5.28 -2.04 15.69
N VAL A 272 4.65 -2.10 14.52
CA VAL A 272 5.11 -1.44 13.29
C VAL A 272 4.08 -0.41 12.86
N GLU A 273 4.54 0.81 12.54
CA GLU A 273 3.69 1.91 12.08
C GLU A 273 4.23 2.52 10.78
N ILE A 274 3.36 2.66 9.78
CA ILE A 274 3.68 3.40 8.56
C ILE A 274 3.23 4.84 8.73
N VAL A 275 4.09 5.68 9.32
CA VAL A 275 3.79 7.08 9.69
C VAL A 275 3.36 7.93 8.49
N SER A 276 3.81 7.61 7.28
CA SER A 276 3.48 8.37 6.07
C SER A 276 2.02 8.26 5.63
N ILE A 277 1.21 7.37 6.22
CA ILE A 277 -0.21 7.23 5.86
C ILE A 277 -1.05 8.44 6.26
N ASP A 278 -0.53 9.31 7.13
CA ASP A 278 -1.13 10.60 7.50
C ASP A 278 -1.47 11.50 6.30
N GLN A 279 -0.85 11.22 5.15
CA GLN A 279 -1.07 11.90 3.88
C GLN A 279 -2.31 11.40 3.11
N GLY A 280 -3.14 10.54 3.72
CA GLY A 280 -4.42 10.08 3.17
C GLY A 280 -4.43 8.63 2.67
N SER A 281 -3.56 7.78 3.22
CA SER A 281 -3.51 6.35 2.94
C SER A 281 -4.02 5.54 4.13
N ILE A 282 -4.28 4.25 3.90
CA ILE A 282 -4.25 3.24 4.96
C ILE A 282 -2.94 2.46 4.88
N SER A 283 -2.56 1.77 5.95
CA SER A 283 -1.49 0.77 5.91
C SER A 283 -2.04 -0.64 6.03
N MET A 284 -1.36 -1.61 5.45
CA MET A 284 -1.64 -3.04 5.64
C MET A 284 -0.34 -3.81 5.88
N ALA A 285 -0.31 -4.60 6.95
CA ALA A 285 0.81 -5.50 7.31
C ALA A 285 0.26 -6.83 7.82
N GLU A 286 1.11 -7.87 7.86
CA GLU A 286 0.74 -9.11 8.53
C GLU A 286 0.49 -8.88 10.03
N SER A 287 -0.36 -9.72 10.64
CA SER A 287 -0.59 -9.62 12.08
C SER A 287 0.68 -9.92 12.88
N ARG A 288 0.90 -9.13 13.94
CA ARG A 288 2.05 -9.28 14.85
C ARG A 288 2.20 -10.68 15.42
N ASP A 289 1.09 -11.32 15.78
CA ASP A 289 1.05 -12.66 16.38
C ASP A 289 1.44 -13.78 15.40
N GLY A 290 1.57 -13.48 14.10
CA GLY A 290 1.84 -14.48 13.07
C GLY A 290 0.70 -15.48 12.83
N SER A 291 -0.51 -15.23 13.34
CA SER A 291 -1.67 -16.14 13.20
C SER A 291 -2.29 -16.15 11.79
N GLY A 292 -1.75 -15.37 10.86
CA GLY A 292 -2.26 -15.20 9.51
C GLY A 292 -3.36 -14.16 9.39
N GLY A 293 -3.47 -13.27 10.38
CA GLY A 293 -4.30 -12.07 10.33
C GLY A 293 -3.64 -10.90 9.59
N VAL A 294 -4.30 -9.74 9.64
CA VAL A 294 -3.86 -8.49 9.00
C VAL A 294 -4.05 -7.32 9.97
N GLU A 295 -3.02 -6.49 10.09
CA GLU A 295 -3.12 -5.17 10.73
C GLU A 295 -3.42 -4.11 9.67
N ILE A 296 -4.43 -3.29 9.91
CA ILE A 296 -4.80 -2.15 9.06
C ILE A 296 -4.62 -0.86 9.86
N GLY A 297 -3.71 0.01 9.44
CA GLY A 297 -3.56 1.33 10.06
C GLY A 297 -4.36 2.40 9.32
N PHE A 298 -5.02 3.27 10.08
CA PHE A 298 -5.77 4.42 9.59
C PHE A 298 -5.19 5.70 10.21
N SER A 299 -5.23 6.80 9.44
CA SER A 299 -5.00 8.16 9.96
C SER A 299 -6.11 9.09 9.48
N LEU A 300 -7.01 9.48 10.37
CA LEU A 300 -8.22 10.25 10.04
C LEU A 300 -8.54 11.26 11.16
N LYS A 301 -9.51 12.13 10.92
CA LYS A 301 -10.03 13.00 11.98
C LYS A 301 -10.75 12.17 13.04
N LYS A 302 -10.72 12.63 14.30
CA LYS A 302 -11.32 11.91 15.44
C LYS A 302 -12.74 11.38 15.16
N TYR A 303 -13.65 12.25 14.72
CA TYR A 303 -15.05 11.86 14.46
C TYR A 303 -15.19 10.81 13.35
N GLU A 304 -14.27 10.79 12.36
CA GLU A 304 -14.27 9.77 11.30
C GLU A 304 -13.76 8.44 11.82
N ILE A 305 -12.81 8.44 12.77
CA ILE A 305 -12.32 7.23 13.43
C ILE A 305 -13.40 6.60 14.29
N ASP A 306 -14.12 7.38 15.08
CA ASP A 306 -15.14 6.86 15.98
C ASP A 306 -16.21 6.08 15.17
N VAL A 307 -16.71 6.69 14.08
CA VAL A 307 -17.65 6.03 13.16
C VAL A 307 -17.01 4.84 12.44
N LEU A 308 -15.74 4.95 12.04
CA LEU A 308 -15.03 3.85 11.38
C LEU A 308 -14.89 2.63 12.30
N ILE A 309 -14.57 2.83 13.58
CA ILE A 309 -14.43 1.76 14.57
C ILE A 309 -15.75 1.00 14.72
N ASP A 310 -16.87 1.73 14.81
CA ASP A 310 -18.18 1.11 14.92
C ASP A 310 -18.50 0.28 13.67
N LEU A 311 -18.29 0.84 12.46
CA LEU A 311 -18.51 0.11 11.20
C LEU A 311 -17.62 -1.14 11.06
N LEU A 312 -16.34 -1.04 11.45
CA LEU A 312 -15.39 -2.15 11.40
C LEU A 312 -15.74 -3.25 12.42
N ARG A 313 -16.32 -2.90 13.57
CA ARG A 313 -16.71 -3.90 14.58
C ARG A 313 -18.05 -4.53 14.25
N ASP A 314 -19.01 -3.73 13.82
CA ASP A 314 -20.35 -4.21 13.50
C ASP A 314 -20.33 -5.17 12.30
N GLY A 315 -19.52 -4.88 11.27
CA GLY A 315 -19.40 -5.77 10.12
C GLY A 315 -18.76 -7.15 10.40
N LEU A 316 -18.27 -7.40 11.62
CA LEU A 316 -17.72 -8.68 12.06
C LEU A 316 -18.63 -9.45 13.05
N LYS A 317 -19.77 -8.86 13.45
CA LYS A 317 -20.72 -9.48 14.39
C LYS A 317 -21.67 -10.47 13.70
N ASP A 318 -21.82 -10.38 12.38
CA ASP A 318 -22.60 -11.27 11.51
C ASP A 318 -21.78 -12.47 11.00
#